data_AF-A0A1Y1ZI48-F1
#
_entry.id   AF-A0A1Y1ZI48-F1
#
_cell.length_a   1.000
_cell.length_b   1.000
_cell.length_c   1.000
_cell.angle_alpha   90.00
_cell.angle_beta   90.00
_cell.angle_gamma   90.00
#
_symmetry.space_group_name_H-M   'P 1'
#
loop_
_entity.id
_entity.type
_entity.pdbx_description
1 polymer ?
#
loop_
_entity_poly.entity_id
_entity_poly.type
_entity_poly.pdbx_seq_one_letter_code
_entity_poly.pdbx_strand_id
1 'polypeptide(L)'
;MSAFTKAWDESKTLAQAPTNDEKLDLYAYGKIANGEDFSAAKKPGMFDMVNKAKYNRWEKFHSEGVSKADAESKYVALVESLKGKYGTK
;
A
#
# COMPACT_ATOMS: atom_id res chain seq x y z
N MET A 1 11.35 3.01 16.16
CA MET A 1 10.49 3.04 14.96
C MET A 1 10.72 1.76 14.18
N SER A 2 9.66 1.06 13.76
CA SER A 2 9.82 -0.07 12.83
C SER A 2 10.16 0.45 11.43
N ALA A 3 10.78 -0.39 10.60
CA ALA A 3 11.09 -0.05 9.21
C ALA A 3 9.83 0.38 8.44
N PHE A 4 8.70 -0.29 8.70
CA PHE A 4 7.40 0.07 8.15
C PHE A 4 6.93 1.47 8.56
N THR A 5 6.96 1.82 9.86
CA THR A 5 6.55 3.16 10.31
C THR A 5 7.44 4.24 9.69
N LYS A 6 8.75 4.00 9.60
CA LYS A 6 9.68 4.93 8.94
C LYS A 6 9.32 5.10 7.45
N ALA A 7 9.15 4.00 6.72
CA ALA A 7 8.77 4.05 5.31
C ALA A 7 7.40 4.72 5.10
N TRP A 8 6.45 4.53 6.03
CA TRP A 8 5.15 5.19 5.99
C TRP A 8 5.28 6.71 6.03
N ASP A 9 6.12 7.24 6.91
CA ASP A 9 6.36 8.68 6.98
C ASP A 9 7.15 9.19 5.78
N GLU A 10 8.17 8.47 5.31
CA GLU A 10 8.94 8.82 4.12
C GLU A 10 8.12 8.77 2.83
N SER A 11 7.10 7.92 2.74
CA SER A 11 6.20 7.88 1.59
C SER A 11 5.44 9.20 1.38
N LYS A 12 5.28 10.00 2.44
CA LYS A 12 4.62 11.31 2.41
C LYS A 12 5.56 12.44 2.00
N THR A 13 6.87 12.22 2.07
CA THR A 13 7.90 13.21 1.75
C THR A 13 8.37 13.13 0.31
N LEU A 14 7.77 12.28 -0.53
CA LEU A 14 8.09 12.17 -1.95
C LEU A 14 7.86 13.53 -2.66
N ALA A 15 8.83 13.95 -3.48
CA ALA A 15 8.77 15.24 -4.17
C ALA A 15 7.71 15.26 -5.27
N GLN A 16 7.40 14.10 -5.86
CA GLN A 16 6.33 13.93 -6.84
C GLN A 16 5.34 12.85 -6.38
N ALA A 17 4.10 12.97 -6.85
CA ALA A 17 3.06 11.99 -6.56
C ALA A 17 3.33 10.68 -7.33
N PRO A 18 3.28 9.51 -6.67
CA PRO A 18 3.39 8.23 -7.37
C PRO A 18 2.25 8.00 -8.36
N THR A 19 2.46 7.08 -9.29
CA THR A 19 1.42 6.56 -10.18
C THR A 19 0.27 5.94 -9.39
N ASN A 20 -0.88 5.76 -10.05
CA ASN A 20 -2.04 5.13 -9.41
C ASN A 20 -1.73 3.71 -8.96
N ASP A 21 -1.00 2.91 -9.74
CA ASP A 21 -0.64 1.54 -9.37
C ASP A 21 0.28 1.49 -8.14
N GLU A 22 1.28 2.37 -8.07
CA GLU A 22 2.16 2.47 -6.90
C GLU A 22 1.38 2.91 -5.65
N LYS A 23 0.41 3.81 -5.78
CA LYS A 23 -0.50 4.19 -4.67
C LYS A 23 -1.38 3.03 -4.23
N LEU A 24 -1.88 2.24 -5.16
CA LEU A 24 -2.70 1.06 -4.86
C LEU A 24 -1.87 -0.02 -4.16
N ASP A 25 -0.60 -0.20 -4.54
CA ASP A 25 0.34 -1.08 -3.86
C ASP A 25 0.65 -0.63 -2.44
N LEU A 26 1.02 0.63 -2.26
CA LEU A 26 1.23 1.21 -0.93
C LEU A 26 -0.02 1.03 -0.05
N TYR A 27 -1.21 1.28 -0.60
CA TYR A 27 -2.46 1.08 0.12
C TYR A 27 -2.63 -0.37 0.57
N ALA A 28 -2.53 -1.32 -0.35
CA ALA A 28 -2.81 -2.72 -0.06
C ALA A 28 -1.78 -3.35 0.87
N TYR A 29 -0.47 -3.10 0.66
CA TYR A 29 0.55 -3.56 1.60
C TYR A 29 0.40 -2.88 2.96
N GLY A 30 0.06 -1.59 3.01
CA GLY A 30 -0.19 -0.89 4.27
C GLY A 30 -1.34 -1.49 5.07
N LYS A 31 -2.45 -1.87 4.40
CA LYS A 31 -3.59 -2.55 5.03
C LYS A 31 -3.19 -3.88 5.67
N ILE A 32 -2.47 -4.72 4.91
CA ILE A 32 -2.02 -6.04 5.38
C ILE A 32 -0.96 -5.90 6.49
N ALA A 33 -0.01 -4.98 6.33
CA ALA A 33 1.01 -4.66 7.34
C ALA A 33 0.38 -4.15 8.64
N ASN A 34 -0.73 -3.41 8.59
CA ASN A 34 -1.47 -3.02 9.79
C ASN A 34 -2.28 -4.17 10.42
N GLY A 35 -2.33 -5.33 9.79
CA GLY A 35 -3.13 -6.48 10.24
C GLY A 35 -4.63 -6.23 10.08
N GLU A 36 -5.04 -5.39 9.13
CA GLU A 36 -6.46 -5.18 8.88
C GLU A 36 -7.09 -6.44 8.29
N ASP A 37 -8.28 -6.80 8.81
CA ASP A 37 -9.04 -7.95 8.35
C ASP A 37 -9.76 -7.62 7.04
N PHE A 38 -9.36 -8.31 5.97
CA PHE A 38 -9.99 -8.16 4.66
C PHE A 38 -11.45 -8.65 4.67
N SER A 39 -11.80 -9.66 5.47
CA SER A 39 -13.16 -10.22 5.51
C SER A 39 -14.19 -9.22 6.06
N ALA A 40 -13.75 -8.29 6.91
CA ALA A 40 -14.55 -7.19 7.42
C ALA A 40 -14.62 -5.99 6.45
N ALA A 41 -13.85 -6.00 5.36
CA ALA A 41 -13.81 -4.90 4.41
C ALA A 41 -15.12 -4.83 3.59
N LYS A 42 -15.76 -3.67 3.61
CA LYS A 42 -16.98 -3.45 2.84
C LYS A 42 -16.65 -3.34 1.34
N LYS A 43 -17.26 -4.21 0.53
CA LYS A 43 -17.13 -4.16 -0.92
C LYS A 43 -17.67 -2.81 -1.46
N PRO A 44 -16.86 -2.04 -2.21
CA PRO A 44 -17.28 -0.76 -2.78
C PRO A 44 -18.41 -0.92 -3.81
N GLY A 45 -19.23 0.12 -3.95
CA GLY A 45 -20.31 0.17 -4.94
C GLY A 45 -19.78 0.24 -6.38
N MET A 46 -20.62 -0.13 -7.35
CA MET A 46 -20.23 -0.20 -8.78
C MET A 46 -19.71 1.13 -9.34
N PHE A 47 -20.23 2.26 -8.87
CA PHE A 47 -19.86 3.60 -9.32
C PHE A 47 -18.64 4.19 -8.60
N ASP A 48 -18.14 3.54 -7.54
CA ASP A 48 -16.98 3.97 -6.78
C ASP A 48 -15.70 3.30 -7.31
N MET A 49 -15.25 3.75 -8.48
CA MET A 49 -14.12 3.14 -9.19
C MET A 49 -12.81 3.20 -8.38
N VAL A 50 -12.60 4.28 -7.63
CA VAL A 50 -11.36 4.49 -6.85
C VAL A 50 -11.31 3.53 -5.68
N ASN A 51 -12.36 3.45 -4.87
CA ASN A 51 -12.34 2.53 -3.73
C ASN A 51 -12.44 1.08 -4.21
N LYS A 52 -13.12 0.81 -5.34
CA LYS A 52 -13.11 -0.51 -5.97
C LYS A 52 -11.70 -0.93 -6.37
N ALA A 53 -10.90 -0.04 -6.97
CA ALA A 53 -9.51 -0.35 -7.31
C ALA A 53 -8.66 -0.66 -6.07
N LYS A 54 -8.82 0.13 -5.00
CA LYS A 54 -8.16 -0.11 -3.69
C LYS A 54 -8.55 -1.46 -3.09
N TYR A 55 -9.85 -1.75 -3.04
CA TYR A 55 -10.38 -3.01 -2.55
C TYR A 55 -9.84 -4.19 -3.36
N ASN A 56 -9.90 -4.11 -4.69
CA ASN A 56 -9.40 -5.16 -5.58
C ASN A 56 -7.89 -5.39 -5.42
N ARG A 57 -7.09 -4.33 -5.22
CA ARG A 57 -5.65 -4.48 -5.00
C ARG A 57 -5.36 -5.14 -3.65
N TRP A 58 -6.10 -4.77 -2.61
CA TRP A 58 -6.00 -5.42 -1.30
C TRP A 58 -6.44 -6.89 -1.37
N GLU A 59 -7.56 -7.19 -2.02
CA GLU A 59 -8.05 -8.55 -2.26
C GLU A 59 -7.02 -9.42 -2.98
N LYS A 60 -6.35 -8.85 -4.01
CA LYS A 60 -5.30 -9.55 -4.75
C LYS A 60 -4.16 -9.99 -3.84
N PHE A 61 -3.57 -9.09 -3.06
CA PHE A 61 -2.46 -9.47 -2.19
C PHE A 61 -2.88 -10.33 -1.00
N HIS A 62 -4.09 -10.13 -0.48
CA HIS A 62 -4.66 -10.99 0.54
C HIS A 62 -4.86 -12.43 0.00
N SER A 63 -5.41 -12.60 -1.19
CA SER A 63 -5.62 -13.92 -1.81
C SER A 63 -4.32 -14.60 -2.26
N GLU A 64 -3.27 -13.82 -2.55
CA GLU A 64 -1.90 -14.32 -2.73
C GLU A 64 -1.25 -14.81 -1.42
N GLY A 65 -1.89 -14.62 -0.26
CA GLY A 65 -1.38 -15.06 1.03
C GLY A 65 -0.22 -14.21 1.55
N VAL A 66 -0.13 -12.94 1.14
CA VAL A 66 0.89 -12.01 1.64
C VAL A 66 0.70 -11.86 3.15
N SER A 67 1.72 -12.27 3.92
CA SER A 67 1.69 -12.13 5.38
C SER A 67 1.92 -10.68 5.80
N LYS A 68 1.67 -10.37 7.08
CA LYS A 68 2.00 -9.07 7.66
C LYS A 68 3.48 -8.70 7.47
N ALA A 69 4.39 -9.64 7.72
CA ALA A 69 5.83 -9.41 7.59
C ALA A 69 6.26 -9.20 6.13
N ASP A 70 5.65 -9.94 5.20
CA ASP A 70 5.90 -9.75 3.77
C ASP A 70 5.38 -8.40 3.29
N ALA A 71 4.19 -7.99 3.75
CA ALA A 71 3.61 -6.71 3.41
C ALA A 71 4.45 -5.55 3.94
N GLU A 72 4.95 -5.62 5.17
CA GLU A 72 5.89 -4.64 5.73
C GLU A 72 7.16 -4.54 4.87
N SER A 73 7.76 -5.68 4.53
CA SER A 73 8.98 -5.73 3.72
C SER A 73 8.78 -5.18 2.31
N LYS A 74 7.67 -5.56 1.65
CA LYS A 74 7.29 -5.07 0.32
C LYS A 74 6.96 -3.57 0.32
N TYR A 75 6.29 -3.09 1.36
CA TYR A 75 6.00 -1.67 1.53
C TYR A 75 7.28 -0.85 1.64
N VAL A 76 8.23 -1.28 2.49
CA VAL A 76 9.53 -0.62 2.65
C VAL A 76 10.30 -0.60 1.33
N ALA A 77 10.40 -1.75 0.65
CA ALA A 77 11.08 -1.84 -0.64
C ALA A 77 10.45 -0.94 -1.71
N LEU A 78 9.11 -0.85 -1.73
CA LEU A 78 8.40 0.04 -2.64
C LEU A 78 8.71 1.52 -2.33
N VAL A 79 8.63 1.94 -1.07
CA VAL A 79 8.94 3.33 -0.69
C VAL A 79 10.38 3.71 -1.07
N GLU A 80 11.36 2.84 -0.82
CA GLU A 80 12.76 3.11 -1.23
C GLU A 80 12.89 3.26 -2.76
N SER A 81 12.20 2.40 -3.53
CA SER A 81 12.14 2.54 -5.00
C SER A 81 11.50 3.87 -5.43
N LEU A 82 10.41 4.26 -4.77
CA LEU A 82 9.72 5.52 -5.04
C LEU A 82 10.58 6.74 -4.70
N LYS A 83 11.35 6.69 -3.60
CA LYS A 83 12.31 7.75 -3.24
C LYS A 83 13.37 7.90 -4.33
N GLY A 84 13.91 6.79 -4.85
CA GLY A 84 14.86 6.81 -5.96
C GLY A 84 14.25 7.37 -7.26
N LYS A 85 12.99 7.06 -7.54
CA LYS A 85 12.30 7.46 -8.77
C LYS A 85 11.80 8.90 -8.75
N TYR A 86 11.25 9.36 -7.63
CA TYR A 86 10.55 10.65 -7.51
C TYR A 86 11.32 11.69 -6.70
N GLY A 87 12.38 11.28 -6.00
CA GLY A 87 13.06 12.12 -5.03
C GLY A 87 12.24 12.36 -3.76
N THR A 88 12.89 12.96 -2.77
CA THR A 88 12.27 13.44 -1.53
C THR A 88 12.39 14.95 -1.43
N LYS A 89 11.41 15.58 -0.78
CA LYS A 89 11.42 17.02 -0.49
C LYS A 89 12.45 17.37 0.59
#